data_AF-A0A0S8EYE5-F1
#
_entry.id   AF-A0A0S8EYE5-F1
#
_cell.length_a   1.000
_cell.length_b   1.000
_cell.length_c   1.000
_cell.angle_alpha   90.00
_cell.angle_beta   90.00
_cell.angle_gamma   90.00
#
_symmetry.space_group_name_H-M   'P 1'
#
loop_
_entity.id
_entity.type
_entity.pdbx_description
1 polymer ?
#
loop_
_entity_poly.entity_id
_entity_poly.type
_entity_poly.pdbx_seq_one_letter_code
_entity_poly.pdbx_strand_id
1 'polypeptide(L)'
;ESAEAATEDVEYWWAGRSSRAVGTVVHRWLERLAADNLDAWTPGRIQAQSGTVVRMLREEGLGPEDAKSAAERVLGALVATVTDESGRWLLAGPHRDARSEYALAGMDGGQLVHAVIDRFIVDANGDTWIVDYKTGEHTGGDLDGFLSREVERYRPQLEKYGRLVSGVHETGQVKLGLYFPLHKAFKWWSATSQREP
;
A
#
# COMPACT_ATOMS: atom_id res chain seq x y z
N GLU A 1 27.51 3.32 28.32
CA GLU A 1 26.73 4.32 27.57
C GLU A 1 27.05 4.32 26.07
N SER A 2 28.30 4.47 25.60
CA SER A 2 28.57 4.60 24.15
C SER A 2 28.32 3.35 23.27
N ALA A 3 28.34 2.14 23.85
CA ALA A 3 28.08 0.91 23.10
C ALA A 3 26.57 0.62 22.95
N GLU A 4 25.75 1.07 23.90
CA GLU A 4 24.32 0.81 23.98
C GLU A 4 23.54 1.76 23.03
N ALA A 5 23.94 3.03 22.99
CA ALA A 5 23.42 3.99 22.00
C ALA A 5 23.78 3.59 20.56
N ALA A 6 24.98 3.06 20.33
CA ALA A 6 25.40 2.59 19.00
C ALA A 6 24.64 1.33 18.56
N THR A 7 24.24 0.45 19.49
CA THR A 7 23.39 -0.71 19.17
C THR A 7 21.94 -0.32 18.87
N GLU A 8 21.38 0.65 19.60
CA GLU A 8 20.03 1.16 19.37
C GLU A 8 19.90 1.89 18.02
N ASP A 9 20.88 2.73 17.65
CA ASP A 9 20.89 3.42 16.35
C ASP A 9 20.97 2.43 15.16
N VAL A 10 21.77 1.38 15.34
CA VAL A 10 21.92 0.30 14.37
C VAL A 10 20.61 -0.47 14.24
N GLU A 11 20.00 -0.89 15.35
CA GLU A 11 18.71 -1.60 15.39
C GLU A 11 17.56 -0.78 14.77
N TYR A 12 17.46 0.52 15.09
CA TYR A 12 16.47 1.43 14.50
C TYR A 12 16.63 1.56 12.98
N TRP A 13 17.88 1.68 12.50
CA TRP A 13 18.18 1.76 11.07
C TRP A 13 17.87 0.44 10.35
N TRP A 14 18.12 -0.71 10.97
CA TRP A 14 17.75 -2.03 10.44
C TRP A 14 16.24 -2.22 10.42
N ALA A 15 15.51 -1.81 11.45
CA ALA A 15 14.05 -1.85 11.50
C ALA A 15 13.42 -0.99 10.38
N GLY A 16 13.98 0.20 10.12
CA GLY A 16 13.56 1.06 9.00
C GLY A 16 13.89 0.50 7.62
N ARG A 17 15.03 -0.20 7.48
CA ARG A 17 15.39 -0.90 6.24
C ARG A 17 14.46 -2.09 5.97
N SER A 18 14.25 -2.95 6.96
CA SER A 18 13.37 -4.11 6.85
C SER A 18 11.94 -3.70 6.51
N SER A 19 11.41 -2.66 7.18
CA SER A 19 10.06 -2.15 6.89
C SER A 19 9.90 -1.64 5.45
N ARG A 20 10.91 -0.96 4.89
CA ARG A 20 10.90 -0.51 3.48
C ARG A 20 10.97 -1.68 2.50
N ALA A 21 11.82 -2.67 2.76
CA ALA A 21 11.92 -3.85 1.93
C ALA A 21 10.62 -4.66 1.92
N VAL A 22 9.99 -4.85 3.09
CA VAL A 22 8.67 -5.48 3.21
C VAL A 22 7.63 -4.72 2.39
N GLY A 23 7.55 -3.39 2.55
CA GLY A 23 6.60 -2.57 1.79
C GLY A 23 6.78 -2.71 0.29
N THR A 24 8.02 -2.59 -0.19
CA THR A 24 8.36 -2.74 -1.61
C THR A 24 7.94 -4.10 -2.17
N VAL A 25 8.23 -5.18 -1.44
CA VAL A 25 7.89 -6.53 -1.89
C VAL A 25 6.38 -6.77 -1.83
N VAL A 26 5.67 -6.27 -0.81
CA VAL A 26 4.20 -6.35 -0.75
C VAL A 26 3.57 -5.63 -1.93
N HIS A 27 3.97 -4.39 -2.24
CA HIS A 27 3.45 -3.63 -3.39
C HIS A 27 3.60 -4.40 -4.70
N ARG A 28 4.81 -4.90 -5.00
CA ARG A 28 5.06 -5.71 -6.20
C ARG A 28 4.19 -6.97 -6.25
N TRP A 29 3.95 -7.62 -5.12
CA TRP A 29 3.07 -8.78 -5.08
C TRP A 29 1.60 -8.40 -5.25
N LEU A 30 1.13 -7.30 -4.65
CA LEU A 30 -0.24 -6.83 -4.82
C LEU A 30 -0.52 -6.41 -6.28
N GLU A 31 0.43 -5.75 -6.93
CA GLU A 31 0.38 -5.47 -8.38
C GLU A 31 0.20 -6.78 -9.17
N ARG A 32 1.05 -7.79 -8.91
CA ARG A 32 0.95 -9.10 -9.56
C ARG A 32 -0.39 -9.78 -9.30
N LEU A 33 -0.87 -9.79 -8.06
CA LEU A 33 -2.13 -10.42 -7.69
C LEU A 33 -3.33 -9.73 -8.36
N ALA A 34 -3.26 -8.41 -8.56
CA ALA A 34 -4.29 -7.67 -9.26
C ALA A 34 -4.29 -7.89 -10.79
N ALA A 35 -3.14 -8.22 -11.37
CA ALA A 35 -3.00 -8.55 -12.79
C ALA A 35 -3.39 -10.01 -13.10
N ASP A 36 -3.27 -10.90 -12.12
CA ASP A 36 -3.61 -12.32 -12.24
C ASP A 36 -5.10 -12.60 -11.94
N ASN A 37 -5.55 -13.82 -12.23
CA ASN A 37 -6.82 -14.32 -11.70
C ASN A 37 -6.71 -14.55 -10.17
N LEU A 38 -7.28 -13.63 -9.38
CA LEU A 38 -7.22 -13.64 -7.92
C LEU A 38 -7.78 -14.94 -7.30
N ASP A 39 -8.76 -15.59 -7.92
CA ASP A 39 -9.35 -16.82 -7.39
C ASP A 39 -8.38 -18.01 -7.44
N ALA A 40 -7.35 -17.93 -8.29
CA ALA A 40 -6.30 -18.94 -8.34
C ALA A 40 -5.27 -18.78 -7.21
N TRP A 41 -5.31 -17.69 -6.44
CA TRP A 41 -4.37 -17.36 -5.37
C TRP A 41 -4.93 -17.71 -3.99
N THR A 42 -4.93 -19.01 -3.68
CA THR A 42 -5.29 -19.51 -2.35
C THR A 42 -4.21 -19.16 -1.30
N PRO A 43 -4.56 -19.12 0.00
CA PRO A 43 -3.57 -18.94 1.07
C PRO A 43 -2.40 -19.93 0.97
N GLY A 44 -2.67 -21.21 0.67
CA GLY A 44 -1.63 -22.23 0.49
C GLY A 44 -0.70 -21.93 -0.68
N ARG A 45 -1.24 -21.44 -1.80
CA ARG A 45 -0.43 -21.05 -2.96
C ARG A 45 0.47 -19.84 -2.66
N ILE A 46 -0.05 -18.86 -1.92
CA ILE A 46 0.73 -17.70 -1.48
C ILE A 46 1.86 -18.16 -0.55
N GLN A 47 1.56 -19.00 0.45
CA GLN A 47 2.56 -19.54 1.37
C GLN A 47 3.67 -20.32 0.63
N ALA A 48 3.32 -21.05 -0.43
CA ALA A 48 4.30 -21.74 -1.28
C ALA A 48 5.28 -20.79 -2.01
N GLN A 49 5.00 -19.48 -2.06
CA GLN A 49 5.91 -18.46 -2.62
C GLN A 49 6.98 -17.99 -1.64
N SER A 50 7.06 -18.55 -0.42
CA SER A 50 8.03 -18.13 0.60
C SER A 50 9.47 -18.02 0.06
N GLY A 51 9.96 -19.02 -0.68
CA GLY A 51 11.30 -18.96 -1.28
C GLY A 51 11.49 -17.80 -2.26
N THR A 52 10.48 -17.49 -3.08
CA THR A 52 10.49 -16.34 -3.99
C THR A 52 10.51 -15.03 -3.22
N VAL A 53 9.69 -14.90 -2.18
CA VAL A 53 9.60 -13.71 -1.33
C VAL A 53 10.92 -13.46 -0.60
N VAL A 54 11.53 -14.49 0.00
CA VAL A 54 12.85 -14.40 0.64
C VAL A 54 13.89 -13.90 -0.35
N ARG A 55 13.90 -14.41 -1.58
CA ARG A 55 14.84 -13.95 -2.62
C ARG A 55 14.64 -12.46 -2.93
N MET A 56 13.41 -12.01 -3.13
CA MET A 56 13.12 -10.59 -3.40
C MET A 56 13.56 -9.70 -2.25
N LEU A 57 13.33 -10.11 -1.01
CA LEU A 57 13.76 -9.36 0.18
C LEU A 57 15.29 -9.28 0.29
N ARG A 58 16.01 -10.33 -0.11
CA ARG A 58 17.47 -10.30 -0.21
C ARG A 58 17.97 -9.37 -1.31
N GLU A 59 17.25 -9.27 -2.43
CA GLU A 59 17.54 -8.30 -3.50
C GLU A 59 17.32 -6.85 -3.04
N GLU A 60 16.40 -6.62 -2.11
CA GLU A 60 16.23 -5.34 -1.39
C GLU A 60 17.32 -5.10 -0.30
N GLY A 61 18.30 -6.00 -0.18
CA GLY A 61 19.48 -5.83 0.67
C GLY A 61 19.35 -6.39 2.10
N LEU A 62 18.35 -7.22 2.38
CA LEU A 62 18.22 -7.91 3.67
C LEU A 62 19.19 -9.09 3.81
N GLY A 63 19.70 -9.28 5.03
CA GLY A 63 20.47 -10.47 5.40
C GLY A 63 19.61 -11.75 5.33
N PRO A 64 20.22 -12.95 5.26
CA PRO A 64 19.47 -14.19 5.10
C PRO A 64 18.41 -14.46 6.19
N GLU A 65 18.72 -14.20 7.46
CA GLU A 65 17.79 -14.44 8.56
C GLU A 65 16.70 -13.35 8.61
N ASP A 66 17.07 -12.08 8.45
CA ASP A 66 16.10 -10.99 8.39
C ASP A 66 15.13 -11.15 7.22
N ALA A 67 15.62 -11.62 6.06
CA ALA A 67 14.78 -11.87 4.90
C ALA A 67 13.76 -12.99 5.15
N LYS A 68 14.08 -14.01 5.95
CA LYS A 68 13.12 -15.05 6.35
C LYS A 68 12.03 -14.46 7.24
N SER A 69 12.41 -13.71 8.28
CA SER A 69 11.45 -13.07 9.18
C SER A 69 10.56 -12.05 8.45
N ALA A 70 11.15 -11.22 7.58
CA ALA A 70 10.42 -10.29 6.72
C ALA A 70 9.50 -11.01 5.72
N ALA A 71 9.87 -12.19 5.23
CA ALA A 71 9.02 -12.97 4.33
C ALA A 71 7.73 -13.43 5.00
N GLU A 72 7.77 -13.81 6.29
CA GLU A 72 6.57 -14.17 7.04
C GLU A 72 5.56 -13.01 7.09
N ARG A 73 6.05 -11.78 7.28
CA ARG A 73 5.23 -10.56 7.26
C ARG A 73 4.63 -10.31 5.88
N VAL A 74 5.43 -10.41 4.82
CA VAL A 74 4.94 -10.24 3.44
C VAL A 74 3.85 -11.28 3.15
N LEU A 75 4.10 -12.56 3.41
CA LEU A 75 3.15 -13.63 3.15
C LEU A 75 1.87 -13.47 3.97
N GLY A 76 2.00 -13.05 5.24
CA GLY A 76 0.87 -12.71 6.10
C GLY A 76 0.01 -11.58 5.51
N ALA A 77 0.63 -10.50 5.05
CA ALA A 77 -0.04 -9.38 4.39
C ALA A 77 -0.81 -9.82 3.13
N LEU A 78 -0.17 -10.64 2.28
CA LEU A 78 -0.79 -11.13 1.05
C LEU A 78 -1.96 -12.08 1.32
N VAL A 79 -1.78 -13.04 2.23
CA VAL A 79 -2.86 -13.94 2.66
C VAL A 79 -4.01 -13.14 3.28
N ALA A 80 -3.71 -12.17 4.12
CA ALA A 80 -4.72 -11.30 4.71
C ALA A 80 -5.50 -10.55 3.64
N THR A 81 -4.83 -10.00 2.63
CA THR A 81 -5.46 -9.27 1.53
C THR A 81 -6.40 -10.15 0.70
N VAL A 82 -5.95 -11.35 0.28
CA VAL A 82 -6.78 -12.21 -0.59
C VAL A 82 -7.94 -12.90 0.14
N THR A 83 -7.94 -12.87 1.47
CA THR A 83 -8.99 -13.43 2.34
C THR A 83 -9.87 -12.37 2.98
N ASP A 84 -9.58 -11.09 2.74
CA ASP A 84 -10.35 -9.94 3.23
C ASP A 84 -11.25 -9.40 2.11
N GLU A 85 -12.47 -9.02 2.45
CA GLU A 85 -13.43 -8.51 1.47
C GLU A 85 -12.93 -7.23 0.79
N SER A 86 -12.40 -6.29 1.58
CA SER A 86 -11.87 -5.03 1.06
C SER A 86 -10.63 -5.26 0.21
N GLY A 87 -9.71 -6.11 0.68
CA GLY A 87 -8.52 -6.50 -0.08
C GLY A 87 -8.85 -7.13 -1.43
N ARG A 88 -9.79 -8.09 -1.46
CA ARG A 88 -10.25 -8.72 -2.70
C ARG A 88 -10.93 -7.72 -3.63
N TRP A 89 -11.76 -6.83 -3.10
CA TRP A 89 -12.38 -5.78 -3.89
C TRP A 89 -11.32 -4.87 -4.52
N LEU A 90 -10.32 -4.40 -3.76
CA LEU A 90 -9.25 -3.55 -4.29
C LEU A 90 -8.47 -4.22 -5.44
N LEU A 91 -8.23 -5.53 -5.34
CA LEU A 91 -7.46 -6.28 -6.35
C LEU A 91 -8.29 -6.67 -7.58
N ALA A 92 -9.52 -7.15 -7.39
CA ALA A 92 -10.30 -7.81 -8.45
C ALA A 92 -11.82 -7.57 -8.36
N GLY A 93 -12.25 -6.47 -7.71
CA GLY A 93 -13.65 -6.05 -7.72
C GLY A 93 -14.16 -5.73 -9.14
N PRO A 94 -15.48 -5.49 -9.30
CA PRO A 94 -16.09 -5.15 -10.58
C PRO A 94 -15.72 -3.72 -11.00
N HIS A 95 -14.48 -3.55 -11.45
CA HIS A 95 -13.92 -2.26 -11.86
C HIS A 95 -14.17 -2.02 -13.35
N ARG A 96 -14.49 -0.78 -13.72
CA ARG A 96 -14.51 -0.34 -15.12
C ARG A 96 -13.09 -0.15 -15.65
N ASP A 97 -12.20 0.35 -14.81
CA ASP A 97 -10.76 0.46 -15.05
C ASP A 97 -10.03 0.26 -13.72
N ALA A 98 -8.87 -0.38 -13.73
CA ALA A 98 -8.01 -0.50 -12.56
C ALA A 98 -6.56 -0.61 -12.98
N ARG A 99 -5.68 0.12 -12.29
CA ARG A 99 -4.26 0.21 -12.59
C ARG A 99 -3.47 0.15 -11.29
N SER A 100 -2.37 -0.59 -11.32
CA SER A 100 -1.37 -0.58 -10.24
C SER A 100 -0.17 0.24 -10.69
N GLU A 101 0.57 0.80 -9.73
CA GLU A 101 1.74 1.65 -9.98
C GLU A 101 1.45 2.76 -11.00
N TYR A 102 0.29 3.42 -10.85
CA TYR A 102 -0.21 4.34 -11.85
C TYR A 102 0.56 5.67 -11.81
N ALA A 103 1.49 5.80 -12.76
CA ALA A 103 2.30 7.00 -12.93
C ALA A 103 1.50 8.13 -13.60
N LEU A 104 1.57 9.31 -12.99
CA LEU A 104 0.89 10.53 -13.41
C LEU A 104 1.86 11.72 -13.38
N ALA A 105 1.64 12.65 -14.29
CA ALA A 105 2.27 13.96 -14.26
C ALA A 105 1.17 15.03 -14.37
N GLY A 106 1.26 16.08 -13.56
CA GLY A 106 0.28 17.17 -13.57
C GLY A 106 0.77 18.39 -12.84
N MET A 107 -0.02 19.46 -12.91
CA MET A 107 0.29 20.72 -12.23
C MET A 107 -0.33 20.72 -10.83
N ASP A 108 0.47 21.01 -9.80
CA ASP A 108 0.01 21.25 -8.42
C ASP A 108 0.69 22.53 -7.93
N GLY A 109 -0.10 23.56 -7.59
CA GLY A 109 0.44 24.85 -7.19
C GLY A 109 1.33 25.54 -8.23
N GLY A 110 1.09 25.31 -9.52
CA GLY A 110 1.88 25.90 -10.62
C GLY A 110 3.21 25.18 -10.91
N GLN A 111 3.49 24.05 -10.26
CA GLN A 111 4.67 23.23 -10.52
C GLN A 111 4.27 21.90 -11.17
N LEU A 112 5.07 21.45 -12.14
CA LEU A 112 4.94 20.11 -12.70
C LEU A 112 5.40 19.09 -11.65
N VAL A 113 4.50 18.18 -11.27
CA VAL A 113 4.76 17.13 -10.30
C VAL A 113 4.54 15.77 -10.95
N HIS A 114 5.42 14.82 -10.62
CA HIS A 114 5.25 13.40 -10.92
C HIS A 114 4.79 12.66 -9.65
N ALA A 115 3.83 11.76 -9.82
CA ALA A 115 3.32 10.90 -8.76
C ALA A 115 3.15 9.47 -9.28
N VAL A 116 3.32 8.50 -8.39
CA VAL A 116 2.96 7.10 -8.64
C VAL A 116 1.95 6.70 -7.57
N ILE A 117 0.79 6.24 -8.01
CA ILE A 117 -0.30 5.81 -7.14
C ILE A 117 -0.26 4.27 -7.10
N ASP A 118 -0.14 3.68 -5.90
CA ASP A 118 -0.11 2.22 -5.73
C ASP A 118 -1.29 1.54 -6.44
N ARG A 119 -2.50 2.08 -6.24
CA ARG A 119 -3.72 1.55 -6.84
C ARG A 119 -4.72 2.63 -7.24
N PHE A 120 -5.06 2.66 -8.52
CA PHE A 120 -6.11 3.47 -9.12
C PHE A 120 -7.25 2.58 -9.59
N ILE A 121 -8.49 2.93 -9.28
CA ILE A 121 -9.69 2.17 -9.68
C ILE A 121 -10.79 3.14 -10.11
N VAL A 122 -11.49 2.81 -11.20
CA VAL A 122 -12.82 3.35 -11.50
C VAL A 122 -13.82 2.23 -11.25
N ASP A 123 -14.69 2.40 -10.26
CA ASP A 123 -15.64 1.36 -9.87
C ASP A 123 -16.83 1.25 -10.84
N ALA A 124 -17.71 0.27 -10.60
CA ALA A 124 -18.91 0.03 -11.42
C ALA A 124 -19.84 1.25 -11.52
N ASN A 125 -19.82 2.17 -10.54
CA ASN A 125 -20.63 3.38 -10.52
C ASN A 125 -19.94 4.56 -11.23
N GLY A 126 -18.65 4.43 -11.55
CA GLY A 126 -17.84 5.51 -12.13
C GLY A 126 -17.12 6.36 -11.08
N ASP A 127 -17.18 6.00 -9.80
CA ASP A 127 -16.39 6.67 -8.77
C ASP A 127 -14.93 6.25 -8.89
N THR A 128 -14.04 7.20 -8.64
CA THR A 128 -12.60 7.00 -8.79
C THR A 128 -11.98 6.81 -7.41
N TRP A 129 -11.28 5.70 -7.21
CA TRP A 129 -10.58 5.38 -5.98
C TRP A 129 -9.07 5.49 -6.19
N ILE A 130 -8.43 6.24 -5.31
CA ILE A 130 -6.98 6.39 -5.20
C ILE A 130 -6.59 5.77 -3.87
N VAL A 131 -5.87 4.66 -3.93
CA VAL A 131 -5.57 3.84 -2.76
C VAL A 131 -4.08 3.61 -2.64
N ASP A 132 -3.58 3.80 -1.42
CA ASP A 132 -2.19 3.52 -1.04
C ASP A 132 -2.16 2.33 -0.08
N TYR A 133 -1.20 1.43 -0.25
CA TYR A 133 -1.04 0.26 0.61
C TYR A 133 -0.02 0.54 1.71
N LYS A 134 -0.41 0.31 2.97
CA LYS A 134 0.44 0.54 4.14
C LYS A 134 0.80 -0.77 4.84
N THR A 135 2.09 -1.07 4.86
CA THR A 135 2.67 -2.27 5.49
C THR A 135 3.36 -1.96 6.82
N GLY A 136 3.08 -0.79 7.40
CA GLY A 136 3.57 -0.44 8.73
C GLY A 136 3.05 -1.44 9.76
N GLU A 137 3.90 -1.77 10.74
CA GLU A 137 3.51 -2.63 11.84
C GLU A 137 2.97 -1.81 13.00
N HIS A 138 1.93 -2.35 13.63
CA HIS A 138 1.49 -1.94 14.95
C HIS A 138 1.41 -3.18 15.84
N THR A 139 2.27 -3.23 16.85
CA THR A 139 2.37 -4.34 17.81
C THR A 139 1.67 -4.03 19.15
N GLY A 140 1.04 -2.86 19.28
CA GLY A 140 0.33 -2.42 20.49
C GLY A 140 -1.18 -2.70 20.48
N GLY A 141 -1.85 -2.47 21.61
CA GLY A 141 -3.29 -2.72 21.76
C GLY A 141 -4.22 -1.69 21.09
N ASP A 142 -3.74 -0.49 20.78
CA ASP A 142 -4.55 0.60 20.20
C ASP A 142 -4.48 0.65 18.67
N LEU A 143 -5.10 -0.33 18.01
CA LEU A 143 -5.12 -0.42 16.54
C LEU A 143 -5.88 0.76 15.91
N ASP A 144 -7.03 1.14 16.45
CA ASP A 144 -7.85 2.23 15.88
C ASP A 144 -7.16 3.59 15.97
N GLY A 145 -6.48 3.88 17.09
CA GLY A 145 -5.67 5.10 17.21
C GLY A 145 -4.47 5.08 16.26
N PHE A 146 -3.83 3.93 16.03
CA PHE A 146 -2.78 3.79 15.02
C PHE A 146 -3.29 4.11 13.61
N LEU A 147 -4.39 3.48 13.19
CA LEU A 147 -4.99 3.71 11.87
C LEU A 147 -5.41 5.17 11.68
N SER A 148 -5.97 5.80 12.71
CA SER A 148 -6.37 7.21 12.68
C SER A 148 -5.17 8.15 12.48
N ARG A 149 -4.05 7.88 13.17
CA ARG A 149 -2.82 8.66 13.02
C ARG A 149 -2.23 8.51 11.62
N GLU A 150 -2.26 7.31 11.04
CA GLU A 150 -1.77 7.09 9.68
C GLU A 150 -2.66 7.77 8.64
N VAL A 151 -3.99 7.76 8.81
CA VAL A 151 -4.90 8.55 7.95
C VAL A 151 -4.53 10.03 7.97
N GLU A 152 -4.33 10.61 9.15
CA GLU A 152 -3.96 12.02 9.25
C GLU A 152 -2.60 12.31 8.61
N ARG A 153 -1.62 11.43 8.83
CA ARG A 153 -0.28 11.54 8.27
C ARG A 153 -0.26 11.54 6.73
N TYR A 154 -1.04 10.67 6.11
CA TYR A 154 -1.02 10.50 4.64
C TYR A 154 -2.12 11.29 3.91
N ARG A 155 -3.06 11.90 4.64
CA ARG A 155 -4.13 12.72 4.06
C ARG A 155 -3.61 13.76 3.06
N PRO A 156 -2.61 14.60 3.38
CA PRO A 156 -2.13 15.62 2.44
C PRO A 156 -1.59 15.05 1.11
N GLN A 157 -0.92 13.89 1.18
CA GLN A 157 -0.39 13.20 0.00
C GLN A 157 -1.53 12.65 -0.87
N LEU A 158 -2.49 11.95 -0.27
CA LEU A 158 -3.62 11.39 -1.00
C LEU A 158 -4.52 12.47 -1.61
N GLU A 159 -4.71 13.60 -0.91
CA GLU A 159 -5.44 14.74 -1.46
C GLU A 159 -4.73 15.37 -2.65
N LYS A 160 -3.40 15.40 -2.63
CA LYS A 160 -2.60 15.80 -3.79
C LYS A 160 -2.80 14.86 -4.98
N TYR A 161 -2.82 13.55 -4.75
CA TYR A 161 -3.12 12.58 -5.81
C TYR A 161 -4.54 12.78 -6.35
N GLY A 162 -5.52 13.04 -5.47
CA GLY A 162 -6.89 13.40 -5.86
C GLY A 162 -6.94 14.58 -6.83
N ARG A 163 -6.25 15.68 -6.51
CA ARG A 163 -6.18 16.86 -7.39
C ARG A 163 -5.54 16.54 -8.75
N LEU A 164 -4.43 15.81 -8.76
CA LEU A 164 -3.74 15.43 -9.99
C LEU A 164 -4.63 14.56 -10.90
N VAL A 165 -5.32 13.57 -10.31
CA VAL A 165 -6.23 12.69 -11.05
C VAL A 165 -7.42 13.46 -11.62
N SER A 166 -8.07 14.32 -10.84
CA SER A 166 -9.16 15.17 -11.32
C SER A 166 -8.74 16.16 -12.42
N GLY A 167 -7.45 16.50 -12.50
CA GLY A 167 -6.92 17.34 -13.59
C GLY A 167 -6.67 16.61 -14.90
N VAL A 168 -6.57 15.27 -14.87
CA VAL A 168 -6.20 14.43 -16.04
C VAL A 168 -7.37 13.59 -16.53
N HIS A 169 -8.29 13.20 -15.65
CA HIS A 169 -9.41 12.32 -15.95
C HIS A 169 -10.74 13.02 -15.69
N GLU A 170 -11.74 12.73 -16.52
CA GLU A 170 -13.13 12.97 -16.16
C GLU A 170 -13.54 11.90 -15.14
N THR A 171 -13.74 12.31 -13.90
CA THR A 171 -14.03 11.40 -12.78
C THR A 171 -15.40 11.65 -12.19
N GLY A 172 -16.02 10.58 -11.66
CA GLY A 172 -17.12 10.69 -10.71
C GLY A 172 -16.63 11.23 -9.37
N GLN A 173 -17.16 10.71 -8.25
CA GLN A 173 -16.62 11.10 -6.95
C GLN A 173 -15.21 10.52 -6.77
N VAL A 174 -14.24 11.37 -6.41
CA VAL A 174 -12.89 10.90 -6.05
C VAL A 174 -12.87 10.50 -4.58
N LYS A 175 -12.51 9.24 -4.33
CA LYS A 175 -12.38 8.62 -3.01
C LYS A 175 -10.91 8.27 -2.77
N LEU A 176 -10.41 8.63 -1.60
CA LEU A 176 -9.03 8.47 -1.17
C LEU A 176 -8.98 7.41 -0.10
N GLY A 177 -8.05 6.46 -0.19
CA GLY A 177 -8.01 5.31 0.70
C GLY A 177 -6.61 4.89 1.14
N LEU A 178 -6.52 4.39 2.36
CA LEU A 178 -5.39 3.65 2.88
C LEU A 178 -5.86 2.23 3.19
N TYR A 179 -5.20 1.25 2.58
CA TYR A 179 -5.42 -0.15 2.91
C TYR A 179 -4.22 -0.69 3.68
N PHE A 180 -4.50 -1.37 4.80
CA PHE A 180 -3.49 -1.94 5.69
C PHE A 180 -3.59 -3.47 5.63
N PRO A 181 -2.86 -4.15 4.71
CA PRO A 181 -2.95 -5.60 4.51
C PRO A 181 -2.85 -6.42 5.80
N LEU A 182 -1.85 -6.13 6.65
CA LEU A 182 -1.61 -6.86 7.90
C LEU A 182 -2.76 -6.74 8.91
N HIS A 183 -3.55 -5.68 8.81
CA HIS A 183 -4.65 -5.38 9.72
C HIS A 183 -6.03 -5.61 9.11
N LYS A 184 -6.10 -6.02 7.83
CA LYS A 184 -7.37 -6.15 7.06
C LYS A 184 -8.25 -4.91 7.20
N ALA A 185 -7.62 -3.73 7.20
CA ALA A 185 -8.31 -2.48 7.45
C ALA A 185 -8.25 -1.59 6.21
N PHE A 186 -9.42 -1.13 5.76
CA PHE A 186 -9.54 -0.14 4.70
C PHE A 186 -10.15 1.14 5.27
N LYS A 187 -9.37 2.22 5.32
CA LYS A 187 -9.84 3.55 5.75
C LYS A 187 -9.90 4.45 4.53
N TRP A 188 -11.03 5.10 4.30
CA TRP A 188 -11.21 5.96 3.13
C TRP A 188 -12.11 7.15 3.43
N TRP A 189 -12.01 8.18 2.59
CA TRP A 189 -12.83 9.39 2.63
C TRP A 189 -13.00 9.96 1.21
N SER A 190 -13.94 10.87 1.03
CA SER A 190 -14.08 11.59 -0.25
C SER A 190 -13.09 12.73 -0.33
N ALA A 191 -12.44 12.91 -1.48
CA ALA A 191 -11.59 14.08 -1.71
C ALA A 191 -12.43 15.35 -1.61
N THR A 192 -11.86 16.38 -0.98
CA THR A 192 -12.48 17.70 -0.91
C THR A 192 -12.63 18.24 -2.32
N SER A 193 -13.86 18.52 -2.75
CA SER A 193 -14.10 19.18 -4.03
C SER A 193 -13.51 20.57 -3.99
N GLN A 194 -12.44 20.82 -4.76
CA GLN A 194 -12.06 22.19 -5.11
C GLN A 194 -13.01 22.73 -6.17
N ARG A 195 -14.27 22.96 -5.78
CA ARG A 195 -15.08 24.01 -6.40
C ARG A 195 -15.02 25.19 -5.44
N GLU A 196 -13.88 25.87 -5.40
CA GLU A 196 -13.89 27.26 -4.93
C GLU A 196 -14.26 28.15 -6.12
N PRO A 197 -15.16 29.15 -5.90
CA PRO A 197 -15.73 30.00 -6.94
C PRO A 197 -14.73 30.97 -7.60
#